data_AF-A0A6L7LM47-F1
#
_entry.id   AF-A0A6L7LM47-F1
#
_cell.length_a   1.000
_cell.length_b   1.000
_cell.length_c   1.000
_cell.angle_alpha   90.00
_cell.angle_beta   90.00
_cell.angle_gamma   90.00
#
_symmetry.space_group_name_H-M   'P 1'
#
loop_
_entity.id
_entity.type
_entity.pdbx_description
1 polymer ?
#
loop_
_entity_poly.entity_id
_entity_poly.type
_entity_poly.pdbx_seq_one_letter_code
_entity_poly.pdbx_strand_id
1 'polypeptide(L)' 'PDRPKTLGDRVHGCDGCGLVLDRDVNAARNVLLLVQGPGTGLRPRSVRVAA' A
#
# COMPACT_ATOMS: atom_id res chain seq x y z
N PRO A 1 8.92 8.84 7.11
CA PRO A 1 10.01 8.92 6.15
C PRO A 1 9.57 8.38 4.78
N ASP A 2 9.75 9.19 3.74
CA ASP A 2 9.36 8.88 2.36
C ASP A 2 10.45 8.04 1.67
N ARG A 3 10.68 6.83 2.20
CA ARG A 3 11.52 5.80 1.58
C ARG A 3 10.67 4.59 1.19
N PRO A 4 10.96 3.94 0.05
CA PRO A 4 10.34 2.67 -0.29
C PRO A 4 10.53 1.65 0.86
N LYS A 5 9.44 0.99 1.24
CA LYS A 5 9.48 -0.08 2.24
C LYS A 5 9.92 -1.38 1.55
N THR A 6 10.78 -2.13 2.22
CA THR A 6 11.23 -3.46 1.81
C THR A 6 10.36 -4.54 2.45
N LEU A 7 10.52 -5.79 2.00
CA LEU A 7 9.87 -6.95 2.65
C LEU A 7 10.32 -7.15 4.10
N GLY A 8 11.52 -6.69 4.46
CA GLY A 8 12.02 -6.71 5.84
C GLY A 8 11.35 -5.70 6.76
N ASP A 9 10.77 -4.62 6.22
CA ASP A 9 10.00 -3.65 7.00
C ASP A 9 8.63 -4.26 7.37
N ARG A 10 8.53 -4.88 8.55
CA ARG A 10 7.31 -5.57 9.02
C ARG A 10 6.23 -4.61 9.54
N VAL A 11 6.62 -3.42 9.98
CA VAL A 11 5.70 -2.42 10.57
C VAL A 11 5.52 -1.25 9.62
N HIS A 12 4.26 -0.89 9.37
CA HIS A 12 3.89 0.37 8.76
C HIS A 12 3.70 1.43 9.84
N GLY A 13 4.61 2.39 9.91
CA GLY A 13 4.43 3.65 10.62
C GLY A 13 4.15 4.79 9.64
N CYS A 14 3.06 5.52 9.85
CA CYS A 14 2.71 6.71 9.07
C CYS A 14 2.97 7.99 9.87
N ASP A 15 3.94 8.79 9.44
CA ASP A 15 4.28 10.06 10.10
C ASP A 15 3.16 11.12 9.97
N GLY A 16 2.27 10.97 8.97
CA GLY A 16 1.20 11.93 8.73
C GLY A 16 -0.01 11.75 9.64
N CYS A 17 -0.40 10.50 9.94
CA CYS A 17 -1.59 10.21 10.75
C CYS A 17 -1.30 9.44 12.05
N GLY A 18 -0.04 9.08 12.32
CA GLY A 18 0.36 8.34 13.52
C GLY A 18 -0.03 6.86 13.53
N LEU A 19 -0.54 6.32 12.41
CA LEU A 19 -0.96 4.92 12.31
C LEU A 19 0.25 3.97 12.40
N VAL A 20 0.19 3.01 13.32
CA VAL A 20 1.22 1.97 13.52
C VAL A 20 0.55 0.59 13.52
N LEU A 21 0.85 -0.24 12.52
CA LEU A 21 0.39 -1.64 12.44
C LEU A 21 1.27 -2.47 11.50
N ASP A 22 0.98 -3.76 11.35
CA ASP A 22 1.66 -4.63 10.39
C ASP A 22 1.55 -4.11 8.94
N ARG A 23 2.66 -4.14 8.19
CA ARG A 23 2.69 -3.63 6.82
C ARG A 23 1.70 -4.34 5.90
N ASP A 24 1.56 -5.66 6.03
CA ASP A 24 0.74 -6.47 5.14
C ASP A 24 -0.75 -6.27 5.42
N VAL A 25 -1.12 -6.06 6.70
CA VAL A 25 -2.47 -5.63 7.06
C VAL A 25 -2.79 -4.26 6.48
N ASN A 26 -1.85 -3.31 6.51
CA ASN A 26 -2.05 -1.99 5.89
C ASN A 26 -2.23 -2.10 4.37
N ALA A 27 -1.43 -2.95 3.71
CA ALA A 27 -1.55 -3.21 2.29
C ALA A 27 -2.90 -3.82 1.93
N ALA A 28 -3.39 -4.79 2.71
CA ALA A 28 -4.70 -5.41 2.51
C ALA A 28 -5.84 -4.39 2.60
N ARG A 29 -5.78 -3.44 3.54
CA ARG A 29 -6.76 -2.34 3.65
C ARG A 29 -6.77 -1.45 2.42
N ASN A 30 -5.60 -1.12 1.88
CA ASN A 30 -5.51 -0.34 0.64
C ASN A 30 -6.12 -1.09 -0.55
N VAL A 31 -5.86 -2.40 -0.68
CA VAL A 31 -6.47 -3.23 -1.72
C VAL A 31 -7.99 -3.27 -1.56
N LEU A 32 -8.49 -3.51 -0.33
CA LEU A 32 -9.93 -3.54 -0.05
C LEU A 32 -10.61 -2.23 -0.43
N LEU A 33 -10.03 -1.09 -0.05
CA LEU A 33 -10.56 0.23 -0.38
C LEU A 33 -10.63 0.44 -1.90
N LEU A 34 -9.60 0.00 -2.63
CA LEU A 34 -9.54 0.12 -4.08
C LEU A 34 -10.58 -0.74 -4.80
N VAL A 35 -11.02 -1.87 -4.24
CA VAL A 35 -12.00 -2.78 -4.87
C VAL A 35 -13.46 -2.49 -4.49
N GLN A 36 -13.70 -1.64 -3.50
CA GLN A 36 -15.05 -1.26 -3.04
C GLN A 36 -15.64 -0.04 -3.77
N GLY A 37 -14.86 0.68 -4.59
CA GLY A 37 -15.34 1.86 -5.31
C GLY A 37 -16.26 1.57 -6.52
N PRO A 38 -17.03 2.54 -7.03
CA PRO A 38 -17.69 2.40 -8.33
C PRO A 38 -16.65 2.33 -9.46
N GLY A 39 -16.77 1.39 -10.40
CA GLY A 39 -15.87 1.29 -11.55
C GLY A 39 -14.55 0.54 -11.30
N THR A 40 -14.52 -0.38 -10.32
CA THR A 40 -13.38 -1.20 -9.87
C THR A 40 -12.84 -2.22 -10.86
N GLY A 41 -13.06 -2.02 -12.16
CA GLY A 41 -12.25 -2.67 -13.18
C GLY A 41 -10.80 -2.32 -12.88
N LEU A 42 -10.08 -3.25 -12.23
CA LEU A 42 -8.67 -3.15 -11.89
C LEU A 42 -7.93 -2.79 -13.17
N ARG A 43 -7.70 -1.50 -13.41
CA ARG A 43 -6.75 -1.05 -14.41
C ARG A 43 -5.40 -1.17 -13.72
N PRO A 44 -4.58 -2.18 -14.04
CA PRO A 44 -3.23 -2.20 -13.51
C PRO A 44 -2.55 -0.91 -13.96
N ARG A 45 -2.12 -0.09 -13.00
CA ARG A 45 -1.12 0.94 -13.30
C ARG A 45 0.14 0.15 -13.63
N SER A 46 0.39 -0.09 -14.91
CA SER A 46 1.64 -0.66 -15.40
C SER A 46 2.77 0.31 -15.02
N VAL A 47 3.35 0.14 -13.84
CA VAL A 47 4.57 0.83 -13.45
C VAL A 47 5.70 0.10 -14.16
N ARG A 48 6.45 0.80 -15.01
CA ARG A 48 7.66 0.24 -15.61
C ARG A 48 8.62 -0.08 -14.48
N VAL A 49 8.93 -1.36 -14.29
CA VAL A 49 10.05 -1.78 -13.45
C VAL A 49 11.29 -1.66 -14.32
N ALA A 50 12.21 -0.75 -13.98
CA ALA A 50 13.52 -0.73 -14.61
C ALA A 50 14.25 -2.03 -14.24
N ALA A 51 14.78 -2.72 -15.26
CA ALA A 51 15.56 -3.95 -15.13
C ALA A 51 16.93 -3.68 -14.52
#